data_AF-X6MIV8-F1
#
_entry.id   AF-X6MIV8-F1
#
_cell.length_a   1.000
_cell.length_b   1.000
_cell.length_c   1.000
_cell.angle_alpha   90.00
_cell.angle_beta   90.00
_cell.angle_gamma   90.00
#
_symmetry.space_group_name_H-M   'P 1'
#
loop_
_entity.id
_entity.type
_entity.pdbx_description
1 polymer ?
#
loop_
_entity_poly.entity_id
_entity_poly.type
_entity_poly.pdbx_seq_one_letter_code
_entity_poly.pdbx_strand_id
1 'polypeptide(L)'
;VDTRFSYAAVNALGLLQSLDRIDRKQCIQHLIKCRNFDGGFGTVPYAESHGGMVFCCVGTLAILNALDEVDTDVLNWWLCERQWSGTKQYLGGLNGRPEKLPDVCYSWWDLSAMSICQRVHWIDSDKLSEFILQCQDAADGGISDRPEDLADVYHTFFGIGGLSLLHKGTVRLIDARYALPVHRLKQIGVL
;
A
#
# COMPACT_ATOMS: atom_id res chain seq x y z
N VAL A 1 -6.16 10.38 -16.96
CA VAL A 1 -5.12 9.33 -16.85
C VAL A 1 -5.31 8.66 -15.50
N ASP A 2 -5.29 7.33 -15.46
CA ASP A 2 -5.42 6.55 -14.22
C ASP A 2 -4.18 6.71 -13.34
N THR A 3 -4.35 6.88 -12.03
CA THR A 3 -3.26 7.09 -11.07
C THR A 3 -2.29 5.91 -10.97
N ARG A 4 -2.72 4.69 -11.32
CA ARG A 4 -1.83 3.52 -11.43
C ARG A 4 -0.78 3.70 -12.52
N PHE A 5 -1.14 4.32 -13.65
CA PHE A 5 -0.19 4.56 -14.73
C PHE A 5 0.85 5.62 -14.35
N SER A 6 0.45 6.63 -13.57
CA SER A 6 1.40 7.59 -12.99
C SER A 6 2.40 6.88 -12.09
N TYR A 7 1.93 6.01 -11.18
CA TYR A 7 2.81 5.23 -10.32
C TYR A 7 3.74 4.30 -11.11
N ALA A 8 3.21 3.53 -12.07
CA ALA A 8 4.03 2.61 -12.87
C ALA A 8 5.14 3.35 -13.63
N ALA A 9 4.83 4.50 -14.24
CA ALA A 9 5.81 5.31 -14.95
C ALA A 9 6.87 5.89 -14.02
N VAL A 10 6.45 6.49 -12.89
CA VAL A 10 7.37 7.08 -11.91
C VAL A 10 8.21 6.02 -11.20
N ASN A 11 7.64 4.87 -10.85
CA ASN A 11 8.37 3.75 -10.26
C ASN A 11 9.46 3.25 -11.22
N ALA A 12 9.12 2.96 -12.48
CA ALA A 12 10.09 2.50 -13.46
C ALA A 12 11.21 3.54 -13.70
N LEU A 13 10.85 4.81 -13.86
CA LEU A 13 11.84 5.88 -14.05
C LEU A 13 12.68 6.14 -12.79
N GLY A 14 12.11 5.96 -11.60
CA GLY A 14 12.82 6.04 -10.32
C GLY A 14 13.89 4.95 -10.22
N LEU A 15 13.53 3.71 -10.57
CA LEU A 15 14.47 2.58 -10.62
C LEU A 15 15.57 2.77 -11.68
N LEU A 16 15.25 3.40 -12.80
CA LEU A 16 16.20 3.75 -13.86
C LEU A 16 16.94 5.07 -13.61
N GLN A 17 16.72 5.73 -12.47
CA GLN A 17 17.31 7.04 -12.13
C GLN A 17 17.13 8.10 -13.22
N SER A 18 15.97 8.08 -13.89
CA SER A 18 15.66 8.87 -15.09
C SER A 18 14.37 9.71 -14.93
N LEU A 19 14.06 10.14 -13.70
CA LEU A 19 12.86 10.94 -13.40
C LEU A 19 12.89 12.34 -14.05
N ASP A 20 14.04 12.81 -14.52
CA ASP A 20 14.21 14.04 -15.29
C ASP A 20 13.57 13.97 -16.68
N ARG A 21 13.24 12.76 -17.17
CA ARG A 21 12.60 12.52 -18.47
C ARG A 21 11.12 12.86 -18.52
N ILE A 22 10.50 13.20 -17.39
CA ILE A 22 9.07 13.53 -17.30
C ILE A 22 8.84 14.89 -16.65
N ASP A 23 7.70 15.51 -16.97
CA ASP A 23 7.23 16.69 -16.26
C ASP A 23 6.67 16.28 -14.88
N ARG A 24 7.55 16.30 -13.88
CA ARG A 24 7.22 15.95 -12.49
C ARG A 24 6.13 16.86 -11.92
N LYS A 25 6.13 18.14 -12.29
CA LYS A 25 5.15 19.12 -11.79
C LYS A 25 3.75 18.82 -12.32
N GLN A 26 3.61 18.53 -13.61
CA GLN A 26 2.33 18.09 -14.16
C GLN A 26 1.85 16.78 -13.52
N CYS A 27 2.75 15.82 -13.30
CA CYS A 27 2.41 14.57 -12.64
C CYS A 27 1.84 14.82 -11.24
N ILE A 28 2.53 15.61 -10.41
CA ILE A 28 2.08 15.98 -9.06
C ILE A 28 0.71 16.68 -9.11
N GLN A 29 0.54 17.67 -10.00
CA GLN A 29 -0.73 18.38 -10.17
C GLN A 29 -1.88 17.47 -10.58
N HIS A 30 -1.63 16.45 -11.41
CA HIS A 30 -2.64 15.46 -11.77
C HIS A 30 -3.06 14.61 -10.55
N LEU A 31 -2.11 14.17 -9.73
CA LEU A 31 -2.40 13.38 -8.52
C LEU A 31 -3.18 14.18 -7.48
N ILE A 32 -2.84 15.45 -7.26
CA ILE A 32 -3.56 16.34 -6.33
C ILE A 32 -5.04 16.47 -6.73
N LYS A 33 -5.35 16.53 -8.04
CA LYS A 33 -6.74 16.57 -8.53
C LYS A 33 -7.51 15.27 -8.26
N CYS A 34 -6.82 14.16 -8.00
CA CYS A 34 -7.44 12.88 -7.66
C CYS A 34 -7.66 12.70 -6.15
N ARG A 35 -7.23 13.66 -5.32
CA ARG A 35 -7.45 13.66 -3.87
C ARG A 35 -8.90 14.02 -3.54
N ASN A 36 -9.49 13.32 -2.59
CA ASN A 36 -10.85 13.55 -2.10
C ASN A 36 -10.88 14.23 -0.73
N PHE A 37 -12.09 14.57 -0.27
CA PHE A 37 -12.33 15.26 1.00
C PHE A 37 -11.88 14.44 2.23
N ASP A 38 -11.80 13.12 2.10
CA ASP A 38 -11.38 12.18 3.13
C ASP A 38 -9.86 11.96 3.15
N GLY A 39 -9.10 12.78 2.40
CA GLY A 39 -7.65 12.66 2.25
C GLY A 39 -7.21 11.54 1.30
N GLY A 40 -8.11 10.60 0.98
CA GLY A 40 -7.85 9.50 0.06
C GLY A 40 -7.73 9.93 -1.41
N PHE A 41 -7.38 8.97 -2.27
CA PHE A 41 -7.21 9.20 -3.70
C PHE A 41 -8.02 8.21 -4.52
N GLY A 42 -8.58 8.68 -5.63
CA GLY A 42 -9.24 7.85 -6.63
C GLY A 42 -8.36 7.51 -7.85
N THR A 43 -8.92 6.71 -8.77
CA THR A 43 -8.28 6.38 -10.07
C THR A 43 -8.11 7.61 -10.96
N VAL A 44 -9.07 8.54 -10.90
CA VAL A 44 -9.13 9.80 -11.66
C VAL A 44 -9.78 10.87 -10.77
N PRO A 45 -9.76 12.17 -11.15
CA PRO A 45 -10.48 13.19 -10.40
C PRO A 45 -11.95 12.82 -10.18
N TYR A 46 -12.44 13.04 -8.95
CA TYR A 46 -13.79 12.71 -8.48
C TYR A 46 -14.12 11.22 -8.34
N ALA A 47 -13.18 10.31 -8.62
CA ALA A 47 -13.37 8.88 -8.34
C ALA A 47 -13.24 8.61 -6.83
N GLU A 48 -13.98 7.61 -6.34
CA GLU A 48 -13.98 7.18 -4.94
C GLU A 48 -12.56 6.86 -4.42
N SER A 49 -12.30 7.22 -3.17
CA SER A 49 -11.06 6.86 -2.46
C SER A 49 -10.93 5.35 -2.32
N HIS A 50 -9.75 4.81 -2.64
CA HIS A 50 -9.49 3.37 -2.58
C HIS A 50 -8.03 3.08 -2.20
N GLY A 51 -7.80 2.10 -1.34
CA GLY A 51 -6.48 1.76 -0.79
C GLY A 51 -5.37 1.59 -1.84
N GLY A 52 -5.66 0.84 -2.91
CA GLY A 52 -4.72 0.68 -4.03
C GLY A 52 -4.39 2.00 -4.77
N MET A 53 -5.35 2.93 -4.88
CA MET A 53 -5.12 4.24 -5.51
C MET A 53 -4.39 5.19 -4.57
N VAL A 54 -4.71 5.14 -3.28
CA VAL A 54 -3.96 5.83 -2.23
C VAL A 54 -2.49 5.42 -2.30
N PHE A 55 -2.19 4.12 -2.32
CA PHE A 55 -0.82 3.64 -2.50
C PHE A 55 -0.16 4.22 -3.75
N CYS A 56 -0.82 4.14 -4.91
CA CYS A 56 -0.24 4.64 -6.16
C CYS A 56 0.09 6.12 -6.06
N CYS A 57 -0.81 6.95 -5.52
CA CYS A 57 -0.60 8.37 -5.36
C CYS A 57 0.50 8.69 -4.33
N VAL A 58 0.40 8.13 -3.12
CA VAL A 58 1.36 8.39 -2.02
C VAL A 58 2.75 7.86 -2.39
N GLY A 59 2.85 6.66 -2.96
CA GLY A 59 4.10 6.09 -3.47
C GLY A 59 4.73 6.95 -4.56
N THR A 60 3.92 7.47 -5.50
CA THR A 60 4.41 8.39 -6.53
C THR A 60 4.94 9.69 -5.93
N LEU A 61 4.16 10.31 -5.04
CA LEU A 61 4.55 11.56 -4.37
C LEU A 61 5.83 11.37 -3.52
N ALA A 62 5.97 10.23 -2.85
CA ALA A 62 7.19 9.89 -2.12
C ALA A 62 8.43 9.74 -3.02
N ILE A 63 8.30 9.07 -4.17
CA ILE A 63 9.40 8.94 -5.14
C ILE A 63 9.80 10.31 -5.71
N LEU A 64 8.83 11.21 -5.90
CA LEU A 64 9.06 12.56 -6.42
C LEU A 64 9.48 13.58 -5.35
N ASN A 65 9.62 13.17 -4.07
CA ASN A 65 9.89 14.05 -2.93
C ASN A 65 8.84 15.17 -2.77
N ALA A 66 7.56 14.83 -2.90
CA ALA A 66 6.41 15.74 -2.85
C ALA A 66 5.33 15.27 -1.85
N LEU A 67 5.75 14.66 -0.73
CA LEU A 67 4.82 14.17 0.30
C LEU A 67 4.12 15.28 1.08
N ASP A 68 4.63 16.50 1.03
CA ASP A 68 4.01 17.71 1.58
C ASP A 68 2.65 18.04 0.95
N GLU A 69 2.35 17.48 -0.23
CA GLU A 69 1.04 17.57 -0.88
C GLU A 69 -0.03 16.65 -0.25
N VAL A 70 0.37 15.76 0.65
CA VAL A 70 -0.52 14.83 1.35
C VAL A 70 -0.90 15.39 2.72
N ASP A 71 -2.20 15.55 2.96
CA ASP A 71 -2.71 15.73 4.32
C ASP A 71 -2.56 14.41 5.08
N THR A 72 -1.43 14.27 5.76
CA THR A 72 -1.00 13.00 6.33
C THR A 72 -1.96 12.50 7.41
N ASP A 73 -2.47 13.37 8.28
CA ASP A 73 -3.29 12.91 9.40
C ASP A 73 -4.72 12.58 8.94
N VAL A 74 -5.31 13.37 8.02
CA VAL A 74 -6.63 13.05 7.45
C VAL A 74 -6.58 11.74 6.66
N LEU A 75 -5.57 11.56 5.81
CA LEU A 75 -5.42 10.34 5.04
C LEU A 75 -5.23 9.12 5.96
N ASN A 76 -4.39 9.23 6.99
CA ASN A 76 -4.11 8.08 7.85
C ASN A 76 -5.26 7.75 8.80
N TRP A 77 -6.13 8.72 9.10
CA TRP A 77 -7.41 8.43 9.74
C TRP A 77 -8.28 7.56 8.82
N TRP A 78 -8.41 7.95 7.55
CA TRP A 78 -9.17 7.14 6.58
C TRP A 78 -8.60 5.74 6.39
N LEU A 79 -7.26 5.61 6.38
CA LEU A 79 -6.57 4.33 6.26
C LEU A 79 -6.71 3.46 7.52
N CYS A 80 -6.63 4.00 8.73
CA CYS A 80 -6.75 3.18 9.95
C CYS A 80 -8.19 2.67 10.13
N GLU A 81 -9.19 3.44 9.68
CA GLU A 81 -10.60 3.02 9.61
C GLU A 81 -10.87 1.92 8.55
N ARG A 82 -9.83 1.40 7.87
CA ARG A 82 -9.90 0.18 7.05
C ARG A 82 -9.72 -1.08 7.89
N GLN A 83 -9.23 -0.98 9.12
CA GLN A 83 -8.99 -2.14 9.96
C GLN A 83 -10.30 -2.72 10.50
N TRP A 84 -10.56 -3.96 10.14
CA TRP A 84 -11.80 -4.64 10.46
C TRP A 84 -11.89 -5.02 11.94
N SER A 85 -12.98 -4.61 12.56
CA SER A 85 -13.31 -4.86 13.98
C SER A 85 -14.62 -5.66 14.16
N GLY A 86 -15.20 -6.16 13.07
CA GLY A 86 -16.47 -6.88 13.06
C GLY A 86 -16.36 -8.35 13.46
N THR A 87 -16.61 -9.25 12.51
CA THR A 87 -16.55 -10.71 12.76
C THR A 87 -15.13 -11.16 13.10
N LYS A 88 -15.04 -12.20 13.96
CA LYS A 88 -13.76 -12.81 14.35
C LYS A 88 -12.95 -13.36 13.17
N GLN A 89 -13.63 -13.84 12.12
CA GLN A 89 -13.00 -14.43 10.94
C GLN A 89 -12.06 -13.47 10.21
N TYR A 90 -12.34 -12.17 10.22
CA TYR A 90 -11.55 -11.17 9.49
C TYR A 90 -10.93 -10.11 10.41
N LEU A 91 -10.91 -10.37 11.72
CA LEU A 91 -10.47 -9.41 12.72
C LEU A 91 -9.03 -8.96 12.43
N GLY A 92 -8.82 -7.65 12.35
CA GLY A 92 -7.51 -7.06 12.10
C GLY A 92 -7.14 -6.87 10.62
N GLY A 93 -7.83 -7.53 9.69
CA GLY A 93 -7.61 -7.35 8.26
C GLY A 93 -8.02 -5.97 7.77
N LEU A 94 -7.40 -5.49 6.68
CA LEU A 94 -7.69 -4.20 6.07
C LEU A 94 -8.59 -4.36 4.83
N ASN A 95 -9.53 -3.44 4.61
CA ASN A 95 -10.33 -3.37 3.39
C ASN A 95 -9.93 -2.18 2.50
N GLY A 96 -10.22 -2.25 1.20
CA GLY A 96 -9.80 -1.19 0.27
C GLY A 96 -10.62 0.08 0.33
N ARG A 97 -11.81 0.04 0.93
CA ARG A 97 -12.77 1.14 1.04
C ARG A 97 -13.88 0.77 2.04
N PRO A 98 -14.66 1.75 2.54
CA PRO A 98 -15.73 1.48 3.50
C PRO A 98 -16.70 0.40 3.02
N GLU A 99 -17.24 -0.37 3.98
CA GLU A 99 -18.27 -1.40 3.74
C GLU A 99 -17.85 -2.55 2.81
N LYS A 100 -16.56 -2.76 2.59
CA LYS A 100 -16.03 -3.95 1.89
C LYS A 100 -15.37 -4.92 2.85
N LEU A 101 -15.31 -6.17 2.42
CA LEU A 101 -14.63 -7.22 3.17
C LEU A 101 -13.12 -6.94 3.21
N PRO A 102 -12.44 -7.38 4.27
CA PRO A 102 -10.98 -7.36 4.31
C PRO A 102 -10.36 -8.25 3.23
N ASP A 103 -9.14 -7.91 2.85
CA ASP A 103 -8.37 -8.64 1.85
C ASP A 103 -6.89 -8.45 2.12
N VAL A 104 -6.12 -9.54 2.09
CA VAL A 104 -4.68 -9.54 2.35
C VAL A 104 -3.93 -8.52 1.51
N CYS A 105 -4.34 -8.23 0.27
CA CYS A 105 -3.61 -7.27 -0.54
C CYS A 105 -3.62 -5.84 0.03
N TYR A 106 -4.64 -5.45 0.81
CA TYR A 106 -4.65 -4.16 1.52
C TYR A 106 -3.70 -4.13 2.72
N SER A 107 -3.29 -5.29 3.22
CA SER A 107 -2.16 -5.40 4.17
C SER A 107 -0.85 -4.91 3.56
N TRP A 108 -0.76 -4.83 2.23
CA TRP A 108 0.30 -4.14 1.53
C TRP A 108 -0.12 -2.71 1.12
N TRP A 109 -1.24 -2.54 0.42
CA TRP A 109 -1.57 -1.24 -0.20
C TRP A 109 -1.74 -0.14 0.84
N ASP A 110 -2.57 -0.38 1.85
CA ASP A 110 -2.88 0.62 2.88
C ASP A 110 -1.68 0.79 3.80
N LEU A 111 -1.07 -0.32 4.20
CA LEU A 111 0.08 -0.31 5.11
C LEU A 111 1.31 0.37 4.50
N SER A 112 1.52 0.25 3.19
CA SER A 112 2.59 0.95 2.48
C SER A 112 2.38 2.46 2.51
N ALA A 113 1.15 2.92 2.28
CA ALA A 113 0.81 4.34 2.39
C ALA A 113 1.01 4.83 3.84
N MET A 114 0.55 4.07 4.84
CA MET A 114 0.80 4.39 6.26
C MET A 114 2.29 4.40 6.61
N SER A 115 3.07 3.48 6.04
CA SER A 115 4.52 3.37 6.28
C SER A 115 5.27 4.59 5.73
N ILE A 116 4.95 4.99 4.49
CA ILE A 116 5.49 6.20 3.86
C ILE A 116 5.15 7.44 4.70
N CYS A 117 3.92 7.51 5.22
CA CYS A 117 3.43 8.58 6.08
C CYS A 117 3.88 8.48 7.55
N GLN A 118 4.59 7.41 7.95
CA GLN A 118 5.01 7.17 9.33
C GLN A 118 3.83 7.10 10.35
N ARG A 119 2.78 6.37 9.99
CA ARG A 119 1.52 6.24 10.77
C ARG A 119 1.04 4.81 11.00
N VAL A 120 1.88 3.81 10.74
CA VAL A 120 1.56 2.37 10.99
C VAL A 120 1.10 2.11 12.43
N HIS A 121 1.57 2.89 13.40
CA HIS A 121 1.17 2.78 14.81
C HIS A 121 -0.31 3.14 15.09
N TRP A 122 -1.08 3.58 14.09
CA TRP A 122 -2.53 3.88 14.23
C TRP A 122 -3.41 2.64 14.09
N ILE A 123 -2.85 1.50 13.67
CA ILE A 123 -3.55 0.22 13.59
C ILE A 123 -2.97 -0.80 14.57
N ASP A 124 -3.79 -1.81 14.88
CA ASP A 124 -3.39 -2.98 15.65
C ASP A 124 -2.54 -3.91 14.75
N SER A 125 -1.22 -3.72 14.81
CA SER A 125 -0.26 -4.45 13.98
C SER A 125 -0.22 -5.95 14.28
N ASP A 126 -0.53 -6.34 15.52
CA ASP A 126 -0.54 -7.75 15.91
C ASP A 126 -1.74 -8.46 15.26
N LYS A 127 -2.94 -7.87 15.35
CA LYS A 127 -4.13 -8.45 14.69
C LYS A 127 -4.02 -8.49 13.17
N LEU A 128 -3.43 -7.47 12.54
CA LEU A 128 -3.19 -7.52 11.10
C LEU A 128 -2.26 -8.68 10.74
N SER A 129 -1.20 -8.91 11.52
CA SER A 129 -0.30 -10.03 11.30
C SER A 129 -0.98 -11.38 11.49
N GLU A 130 -1.85 -11.51 12.50
CA GLU A 130 -2.67 -12.71 12.73
C GLU A 130 -3.62 -12.97 11.55
N PHE A 131 -4.29 -11.94 11.02
CA PHE A 131 -5.14 -12.05 9.84
C PHE A 131 -4.37 -12.56 8.61
N ILE A 132 -3.20 -12.00 8.32
CA ILE A 132 -2.37 -12.45 7.18
C ILE A 132 -1.98 -13.92 7.34
N LEU A 133 -1.55 -14.33 8.54
CA LEU A 133 -1.13 -15.71 8.82
C LEU A 133 -2.30 -16.70 8.74
N GLN A 134 -3.53 -16.28 9.08
CA GLN A 134 -4.73 -17.09 8.91
C GLN A 134 -5.11 -17.34 7.45
N CYS A 135 -4.62 -16.52 6.52
CA CYS A 135 -4.84 -16.69 5.09
C CYS A 135 -3.79 -17.60 4.43
N GLN A 136 -2.90 -18.24 5.20
CA GLN A 136 -1.93 -19.19 4.67
C GLN A 136 -2.59 -20.54 4.35
N ASP A 137 -2.26 -21.10 3.19
CA ASP A 137 -2.56 -22.50 2.91
C ASP A 137 -1.53 -23.40 3.62
N ALA A 138 -1.99 -24.18 4.59
CA ALA A 138 -1.12 -25.05 5.38
C ALA A 138 -0.68 -26.33 4.64
N ALA A 139 -1.38 -26.74 3.58
CA ALA A 139 -1.10 -27.94 2.82
C ALA A 139 -0.16 -27.64 1.65
N ASP A 140 -0.51 -26.66 0.83
CA ASP A 140 0.18 -26.36 -0.44
C ASP A 140 1.05 -25.09 -0.39
N GLY A 141 0.93 -24.31 0.69
CA GLY A 141 1.64 -23.05 0.87
C GLY A 141 1.02 -21.90 0.07
N GLY A 142 1.57 -20.71 0.26
CA GLY A 142 1.01 -19.47 -0.29
C GLY A 142 0.02 -18.80 0.67
N ILE A 143 -0.47 -17.64 0.25
CA ILE A 143 -1.43 -16.81 0.99
C ILE A 143 -2.56 -16.42 0.02
N SER A 144 -3.80 -16.56 0.46
CA SER A 144 -5.01 -16.12 -0.23
C SER A 144 -5.41 -14.69 0.16
N ASP A 145 -6.46 -14.15 -0.46
CA ASP A 145 -7.06 -12.88 -0.06
C ASP A 145 -7.75 -12.93 1.31
N ARG A 146 -8.36 -14.06 1.67
CA ARG A 146 -9.05 -14.29 2.96
C ARG A 146 -8.90 -15.74 3.44
N PRO A 147 -9.16 -16.02 4.73
CA PRO A 147 -9.14 -17.39 5.23
C PRO A 147 -10.06 -18.30 4.41
N GLU A 148 -9.59 -19.51 4.11
CA GLU A 148 -10.29 -20.56 3.34
C GLU A 148 -10.44 -20.30 1.82
N ASP A 149 -10.06 -19.12 1.31
CA ASP A 149 -9.96 -18.88 -0.14
C ASP A 149 -8.69 -19.55 -0.71
N LEU A 150 -8.61 -19.72 -2.03
CA LEU A 150 -7.46 -20.35 -2.69
C LEU A 150 -6.25 -19.40 -2.74
N ALA A 151 -5.08 -19.90 -2.35
CA ALA A 151 -3.84 -19.12 -2.39
C ALA A 151 -3.41 -18.80 -3.83
N ASP A 152 -2.80 -17.64 -4.00
CA ASP A 152 -2.21 -17.23 -5.27
C ASP A 152 -0.93 -16.40 -5.09
N VAL A 153 -0.18 -16.22 -6.17
CA VAL A 153 1.11 -15.53 -6.14
C VAL A 153 0.99 -14.03 -5.79
N TYR A 154 -0.15 -13.41 -6.10
CA TYR A 154 -0.39 -11.99 -5.87
C TYR A 154 -0.62 -11.72 -4.38
N HIS A 155 -1.52 -12.48 -3.75
CA HIS A 155 -1.78 -12.38 -2.31
C HIS A 155 -0.63 -12.94 -1.48
N THR A 156 0.08 -13.97 -1.97
CA THR A 156 1.34 -14.42 -1.36
C THR A 156 2.38 -13.31 -1.29
N PHE A 157 2.60 -12.60 -2.40
CA PHE A 157 3.55 -11.48 -2.43
C PHE A 157 3.14 -10.36 -1.46
N PHE A 158 1.87 -9.95 -1.49
CA PHE A 158 1.40 -8.84 -0.66
C PHE A 158 1.22 -9.18 0.82
N GLY A 159 0.89 -10.43 1.16
CA GLY A 159 0.89 -10.91 2.54
C GLY A 159 2.30 -10.89 3.13
N ILE A 160 3.30 -11.40 2.40
CA ILE A 160 4.71 -11.33 2.81
C ILE A 160 5.19 -9.87 2.90
N GLY A 161 4.80 -9.03 1.94
CA GLY A 161 5.10 -7.59 1.96
C GLY A 161 4.52 -6.89 3.18
N GLY A 162 3.26 -7.16 3.53
CA GLY A 162 2.60 -6.65 4.73
C GLY A 162 3.32 -7.08 6.01
N LEU A 163 3.62 -8.37 6.16
CA LEU A 163 4.40 -8.88 7.30
C LEU A 163 5.78 -8.22 7.40
N SER A 164 6.43 -7.95 6.26
CA SER A 164 7.71 -7.23 6.24
C SER A 164 7.58 -5.79 6.73
N LEU A 165 6.52 -5.07 6.35
CA LEU A 165 6.30 -3.68 6.79
C LEU A 165 5.91 -3.61 8.27
N LEU A 166 5.28 -4.67 8.81
CA LEU A 166 5.01 -4.81 10.24
C LEU A 166 6.21 -5.27 11.06
N HIS A 167 7.36 -5.56 10.43
CA HIS A 167 8.53 -6.17 11.06
C HIS A 167 8.22 -7.49 11.78
N LYS A 168 7.34 -8.31 11.20
CA LYS A 168 6.93 -9.61 11.73
C LYS A 168 7.59 -10.76 10.98
N GLY A 169 7.92 -11.83 11.71
CA GLY A 169 8.54 -13.04 11.15
C GLY A 169 10.00 -12.85 10.74
N THR A 170 10.47 -13.68 9.82
CA THR A 170 11.86 -13.72 9.33
C THR A 170 12.04 -13.10 7.94
N VAL A 171 11.03 -12.37 7.46
CA VAL A 171 11.02 -11.79 6.11
C VAL A 171 11.94 -10.56 6.04
N ARG A 172 12.60 -10.38 4.90
CA ARG A 172 13.50 -9.24 4.68
C ARG A 172 12.70 -7.97 4.44
N LEU A 173 13.24 -6.84 4.91
CA LEU A 173 12.66 -5.52 4.69
C LEU A 173 12.42 -5.23 3.20
N ILE A 174 11.19 -4.83 2.90
CA ILE A 174 10.72 -4.31 1.63
C ILE A 174 10.54 -2.79 1.73
N ASP A 175 10.82 -2.07 0.64
CA ASP A 175 10.56 -0.64 0.57
C ASP A 175 9.11 -0.37 0.17
N ALA A 176 8.39 0.38 1.02
CA ALA A 176 6.98 0.70 0.84
C ALA A 176 6.67 1.51 -0.43
N ARG A 177 7.66 2.16 -1.06
CA ARG A 177 7.44 2.92 -2.30
C ARG A 177 7.56 2.05 -3.53
N TYR A 178 8.47 1.09 -3.51
CA TYR A 178 8.87 0.33 -4.70
C TYR A 178 8.40 -1.12 -4.72
N ALA A 179 7.89 -1.66 -3.60
CA ALA A 179 7.60 -3.08 -3.46
C ALA A 179 8.81 -3.97 -3.77
N LEU A 180 10.02 -3.51 -3.41
CA LEU A 180 11.27 -4.23 -3.65
C LEU A 180 12.09 -4.35 -2.37
N PRO A 181 12.88 -5.42 -2.19
CA PRO A 181 13.73 -5.57 -1.01
C PRO A 181 14.70 -4.39 -0.86
N VAL A 182 14.77 -3.81 0.34
CA VAL A 182 15.59 -2.61 0.62
C VAL A 182 17.05 -2.81 0.22
N HIS A 183 17.63 -3.99 0.49
CA HIS A 183 19.01 -4.29 0.14
C HIS A 183 19.27 -4.27 -1.38
N ARG A 184 18.28 -4.62 -2.21
CA ARG A 184 18.40 -4.57 -3.67
C ARG A 184 18.38 -3.14 -4.17
N LEU A 185 17.50 -2.30 -3.61
CA LEU A 185 17.43 -0.88 -3.98
C LEU A 185 18.73 -0.14 -3.62
N LYS A 186 19.34 -0.44 -2.46
CA LYS A 186 20.67 0.06 -2.09
C LYS A 186 21.75 -0.41 -3.07
N GLN A 187 21.71 -1.67 -3.48
CA GLN A 187 22.67 -2.24 -4.43
C GLN A 187 22.65 -1.53 -5.79
N ILE A 188 21.47 -1.06 -6.24
CA ILE A 188 21.30 -0.36 -7.52
C ILE A 188 21.32 1.18 -7.38
N GLY A 189 21.63 1.71 -6.19
CA GLY A 189 21.76 3.15 -5.93
C GLY A 189 20.46 3.95 -5.97
N VAL A 190 19.30 3.31 -5.77
CA VAL A 190 18.00 3.99 -5.66
C VAL A 190 17.76 4.51 -4.24
N LEU A 191 18.35 3.85 -3.23
CA LEU A 191 18.33 4.23 -1.82
C LEU A 191 19.74 4.47 -1.27
#